data_AF-A0A946QCQ8-F1
#
_entry.id   AF-A0A946QCQ8-F1
#
_cell.length_a   1.000
_cell.length_b   1.000
_cell.length_c   1.000
_cell.angle_alpha   90.00
_cell.angle_beta   90.00
_cell.angle_gamma   90.00
#
_symmetry.space_group_name_H-M   'P 1'
#
loop_
_entity.id
_entity.type
_entity.pdbx_description
1 polymer ?
#
loop_
_entity_poly.entity_id
_entity_poly.type
_entity_poly.pdbx_seq_one_letter_code
_entity_poly.pdbx_strand_id
1 'polypeptide(L)'
;MAVTIDTGHPSNVHPTLKKPVGQRLAKWALGTTYQLKAHTTYAGPLLDVAEREGDSLVISFHHVGAGLKSSDGKPLRHFEVCGTDGIFHAATAKIIGKNVIAVSSSNVPEPADARYAWLPYPNPAVNLINSANLPASPFNTESTETVFARRTAAAERPNILFIVSEDNSDHLGCYGEQRVHTPNLDGLATGGVRYTRAYVPYSVCSPSRAAFLTGLYTRQTGHIGLATHRFSMYRDFKTIPAQFQQAGYYTGFLGKTHINPERLVEDYIDHRAIKGANFGKTISIETYAAEAGVVMRNAAERKKPFLLIINYADAHRRFIRESKHGFPTRQVEEEIAPFPWIGSDTPYLREELRDYFNCMNRLDEGVGMVLDQLDKTGNRDNTLVIYISDHGADFPRGKGSIYENGTRIPMIVHYPKSFPKGKVESGMVSTIDIFPTMLRAARLPVPKNLPGFALQDIDSGKVSPRKYIHTFT
;
A
#
# COMPACT_ATOMS: atom_id res chain seq x y z
N MET A 1 -23.88 25.82 -1.03
CA MET A 1 -23.52 25.82 -2.46
C MET A 1 -24.78 26.14 -3.25
N ALA A 2 -24.76 27.02 -4.24
CA ALA A 2 -25.90 27.23 -5.14
C ALA A 2 -25.61 26.44 -6.41
N VAL A 3 -26.25 25.29 -6.59
CA VAL A 3 -26.05 24.45 -7.77
C VAL A 3 -27.24 24.65 -8.71
N THR A 4 -27.00 24.70 -10.02
CA THR A 4 -28.05 24.91 -11.05
C THR A 4 -29.20 23.91 -10.93
N ILE A 5 -28.91 22.69 -10.45
CA ILE A 5 -29.88 21.62 -10.18
C ILE A 5 -30.96 22.00 -9.15
N ASP A 6 -30.70 22.97 -8.26
CA ASP A 6 -31.65 23.30 -7.20
C ASP A 6 -32.78 24.25 -7.65
N THR A 7 -32.76 24.68 -8.91
CA THR A 7 -33.67 25.69 -9.48
C THR A 7 -34.26 25.30 -10.83
N GLY A 8 -33.84 24.15 -11.37
CA GLY A 8 -34.19 23.69 -12.72
C GLY A 8 -34.76 22.28 -12.71
N HIS A 9 -35.35 21.89 -13.84
CA HIS A 9 -35.78 20.51 -14.05
C HIS A 9 -34.56 19.58 -14.06
N PRO A 10 -34.60 18.39 -13.44
CA PRO A 10 -33.48 17.46 -13.39
C PRO A 10 -32.82 17.20 -14.76
N SER A 11 -33.61 17.10 -15.84
CA SER A 11 -33.09 16.90 -17.20
C SER A 11 -32.56 18.16 -17.92
N ASN A 12 -32.59 19.34 -17.28
CA ASN A 12 -32.21 20.61 -17.91
C ASN A 12 -31.15 21.35 -17.08
N VAL A 13 -29.88 21.10 -17.43
CA VAL A 13 -28.71 21.77 -16.84
C VAL A 13 -28.58 23.27 -17.20
N HIS A 14 -29.42 23.75 -18.12
CA HIS A 14 -29.52 25.15 -18.54
C HIS A 14 -30.92 25.70 -18.22
N PRO A 15 -31.21 26.04 -16.94
CA PRO A 15 -32.50 26.61 -16.59
C PRO A 15 -32.75 27.89 -17.40
N THR A 16 -33.85 27.93 -18.15
CA THR A 16 -34.28 29.10 -18.92
C THR A 16 -34.58 30.29 -18.02
N LEU A 17 -35.04 30.04 -16.79
CA LEU A 17 -35.25 31.02 -15.75
C LEU A 17 -34.01 31.14 -14.85
N LYS A 18 -33.11 32.07 -15.18
CA LYS A 18 -31.87 32.32 -14.40
C LYS A 18 -32.07 33.14 -13.12
N LYS A 19 -33.22 33.82 -12.96
CA LYS A 19 -33.51 34.70 -11.82
C LYS A 19 -33.41 33.99 -10.45
N PRO A 20 -33.96 32.78 -10.24
CA PRO A 20 -33.83 32.06 -8.97
C PRO A 20 -32.38 31.68 -8.63
N VAL A 21 -31.57 31.32 -9.63
CA VAL A 21 -30.13 31.05 -9.47
C VAL A 21 -29.41 32.30 -8.99
N GLY A 22 -29.63 33.44 -9.67
CA GLY A 22 -29.03 34.72 -9.30
C GLY A 22 -29.43 35.17 -7.89
N GLN A 23 -30.69 34.99 -7.50
CA GLN A 23 -31.16 35.31 -6.15
C GLN A 23 -30.49 34.45 -5.07
N ARG A 24 -30.21 33.17 -5.35
CA ARG A 24 -29.49 32.29 -4.42
C ARG A 24 -28.01 32.66 -4.30
N LEU A 25 -27.35 32.96 -5.41
CA LEU A 25 -25.97 33.44 -5.41
C LEU A 25 -25.85 34.76 -4.64
N ALA A 26 -26.79 35.68 -4.83
CA ALA A 26 -26.85 36.93 -4.07
C ALA A 26 -27.03 36.66 -2.57
N LYS A 27 -27.99 35.81 -2.16
CA LYS A 27 -28.16 35.43 -0.75
C LYS A 27 -26.90 34.82 -0.16
N TRP A 28 -26.21 33.95 -0.91
CA TRP A 28 -24.94 33.35 -0.51
C TRP A 28 -23.84 34.39 -0.31
N ALA A 29 -23.64 35.31 -1.25
CA ALA A 29 -22.66 36.39 -1.12
C ALA A 29 -22.98 37.31 0.06
N LEU A 30 -24.25 37.70 0.25
CA LEU A 30 -24.68 38.54 1.36
C LEU A 30 -24.44 37.88 2.73
N GLY A 31 -24.63 36.56 2.82
CA GLY A 31 -24.44 35.81 4.06
C GLY A 31 -23.00 35.41 4.36
N THR A 32 -22.16 35.17 3.34
CA THR A 32 -20.79 34.68 3.52
C THR A 32 -19.73 35.76 3.34
N THR A 33 -19.79 36.52 2.25
CA THR A 33 -18.82 37.57 1.93
C THR A 33 -19.12 38.84 2.72
N TYR A 34 -20.36 39.30 2.70
CA TYR A 34 -20.75 40.55 3.36
C TYR A 34 -21.24 40.37 4.80
N GLN A 35 -21.44 39.11 5.25
CA GLN A 35 -21.80 38.75 6.64
C GLN A 35 -22.99 39.54 7.21
N LEU A 36 -23.98 39.86 6.38
CA LEU A 36 -25.14 40.62 6.82
C LEU A 36 -26.04 39.75 7.70
N LYS A 37 -26.37 40.24 8.91
CA LYS A 37 -27.19 39.51 9.89
C LYS A 37 -28.55 39.02 9.34
N ALA A 38 -29.15 39.79 8.43
CA ALA A 38 -30.42 39.42 7.77
C ALA A 38 -30.30 38.21 6.82
N HIS A 39 -29.07 37.81 6.47
CA HIS A 39 -28.76 36.75 5.51
C HIS A 39 -27.98 35.59 6.13
N THR A 40 -28.08 35.37 7.44
CA THR A 40 -27.44 34.24 8.14
C THR A 40 -27.92 32.87 7.65
N THR A 41 -29.14 32.78 7.12
CA THR A 41 -29.65 31.58 6.42
C THR A 41 -29.54 31.76 4.91
N TYR A 42 -28.34 31.54 4.39
CA TYR A 42 -28.02 31.72 2.98
C TYR A 42 -27.99 30.42 2.16
N ALA A 43 -28.07 29.26 2.83
CA ALA A 43 -28.14 27.94 2.23
C ALA A 43 -29.40 27.20 2.71
N GLY A 44 -29.77 26.11 2.03
CA GLY A 44 -30.68 25.12 2.62
C GLY A 44 -29.99 24.32 3.72
N PRO A 45 -30.70 23.34 4.33
CA PRO A 45 -30.12 22.49 5.35
C PRO A 45 -28.81 21.85 4.88
N LEU A 46 -27.75 22.02 5.67
CA LEU A 46 -26.44 21.38 5.46
C LEU A 46 -26.18 20.41 6.60
N LEU A 47 -25.72 19.20 6.29
CA LEU A 47 -25.36 18.18 7.27
C LEU A 47 -24.38 18.77 8.30
N ASP A 48 -24.67 18.56 9.57
CA ASP A 48 -23.82 18.93 10.71
C ASP A 48 -23.25 17.66 11.34
N VAL A 49 -24.07 16.90 12.08
CA VAL A 49 -23.69 15.63 12.73
C VAL A 49 -24.74 14.56 12.42
N ALA A 50 -24.30 13.30 12.42
CA ALA A 50 -25.16 12.14 12.30
C ALA A 50 -24.72 11.08 13.32
N GLU A 51 -25.59 10.75 14.28
CA GLU A 51 -25.30 9.81 15.37
C GLU A 51 -26.39 8.75 15.47
N ARG A 52 -26.02 7.52 15.84
CA ARG A 52 -27.00 6.44 16.02
C ARG A 52 -27.67 6.58 17.39
N GLU A 53 -29.00 6.59 17.38
CA GLU A 53 -29.83 6.47 18.58
C GLU A 53 -30.79 5.28 18.39
N GLY A 54 -30.50 4.16 19.05
CA GLY A 54 -31.29 2.94 18.92
C GLY A 54 -31.26 2.37 17.50
N ASP A 55 -32.44 2.27 16.89
CA ASP A 55 -32.68 1.75 15.53
C ASP A 55 -32.67 2.84 14.45
N SER A 56 -32.30 4.06 14.84
CA SER A 56 -32.40 5.26 14.03
C SER A 56 -31.08 6.00 13.99
N LEU A 57 -30.87 6.74 12.90
CA LEU A 57 -29.76 7.66 12.71
C LEU A 57 -30.31 9.08 12.85
N VAL A 58 -29.86 9.77 13.89
CA VAL A 58 -30.28 11.13 14.24
C VAL A 58 -29.32 12.11 13.59
N ILE A 59 -29.86 12.89 12.65
CA ILE A 59 -29.09 13.78 11.77
C ILE A 59 -29.46 15.22 12.05
N SER A 60 -28.47 16.02 12.44
CA SER A 60 -28.60 17.46 12.65
C SER A 60 -28.15 18.25 11.42
N PHE A 61 -28.71 19.46 11.28
CA PHE A 61 -28.41 20.36 10.16
C PHE A 61 -28.10 21.79 10.62
N HIS A 62 -27.21 22.44 9.88
CA HIS A 62 -27.04 23.89 9.88
C HIS A 62 -27.98 24.56 8.85
N HIS A 63 -28.08 25.89 8.92
CA HIS A 63 -28.88 26.73 8.00
C HIS A 63 -30.37 26.36 7.93
N VAL A 64 -30.98 25.99 9.05
CA VAL A 64 -32.41 25.67 9.11
C VAL A 64 -33.32 26.89 9.36
N GLY A 65 -32.74 28.04 9.74
CA GLY A 65 -33.51 29.22 10.14
C GLY A 65 -34.40 28.93 11.36
N ALA A 66 -35.71 29.07 11.17
CA ALA A 66 -36.71 28.74 12.19
C ALA A 66 -36.97 27.23 12.31
N GLY A 67 -36.61 26.42 11.32
CA GLY A 67 -36.69 24.97 11.39
C GLY A 67 -36.77 24.26 10.03
N LEU A 68 -36.74 22.92 10.08
CA LEU A 68 -36.92 22.05 8.92
C LEU A 68 -38.41 21.90 8.56
N LYS A 69 -38.71 21.70 7.27
CA LYS A 69 -40.05 21.34 6.81
C LYS A 69 -40.01 20.56 5.49
N SER A 70 -41.16 19.96 5.15
CA SER A 70 -41.40 19.37 3.85
C SER A 70 -41.95 20.42 2.88
N SER A 71 -41.41 20.48 1.66
CA SER A 71 -41.87 21.43 0.63
C SER A 71 -43.29 21.20 0.13
N ASP A 72 -43.80 19.97 0.25
CA ASP A 72 -45.12 19.55 -0.25
C ASP A 72 -46.05 19.03 0.85
N GLY A 73 -45.65 19.18 2.12
CA GLY A 73 -46.41 18.69 3.28
C GLY A 73 -46.47 17.16 3.39
N LYS A 74 -45.82 16.41 2.49
CA LYS A 74 -45.75 14.94 2.52
C LYS A 74 -44.57 14.47 3.37
N PRO A 75 -44.53 13.18 3.79
CA PRO A 75 -43.36 12.61 4.45
C PRO A 75 -42.07 12.85 3.68
N LEU A 76 -40.97 13.01 4.43
CA LEU A 76 -39.64 13.16 3.84
C LEU A 76 -39.28 11.90 3.04
N ARG A 77 -38.60 12.08 1.91
CA ARG A 77 -38.28 11.01 0.96
C ARG A 77 -36.86 11.12 0.42
N HIS A 78 -36.39 10.06 -0.25
CA HIS A 78 -35.02 9.90 -0.77
C HIS A 78 -33.95 9.83 0.32
N PHE A 79 -34.31 9.22 1.44
CA PHE A 79 -33.35 8.82 2.47
C PHE A 79 -33.08 7.32 2.33
N GLU A 80 -31.82 6.96 2.47
CA GLU A 80 -31.38 5.58 2.53
C GLU A 80 -30.42 5.44 3.70
N VAL A 81 -30.43 4.29 4.37
CA VAL A 81 -29.49 3.94 5.44
C VAL A 81 -28.83 2.62 5.14
N CYS A 82 -27.61 2.42 5.63
CA CYS A 82 -26.93 1.13 5.59
C CYS A 82 -26.40 0.74 6.97
N GLY A 83 -26.21 -0.56 7.17
CA GLY A 83 -25.51 -1.07 8.35
C GLY A 83 -24.00 -1.05 8.15
N THR A 84 -23.31 -1.90 8.91
CA THR A 84 -21.86 -2.12 8.72
C THR A 84 -21.53 -2.76 7.38
N ASP A 85 -22.50 -3.44 6.75
CA ASP A 85 -22.40 -4.06 5.42
C ASP A 85 -22.24 -3.05 4.26
N GLY A 86 -22.66 -1.80 4.46
CA GLY A 86 -22.60 -0.76 3.43
C GLY A 86 -23.68 -0.88 2.34
N ILE A 87 -24.67 -1.75 2.50
CA ILE A 87 -25.78 -1.89 1.55
C ILE A 87 -26.87 -0.90 1.94
N PHE A 88 -27.12 0.09 1.09
CA PHE A 88 -28.12 1.11 1.35
C PHE A 88 -29.52 0.61 1.04
N HIS A 89 -30.41 0.74 2.02
CA HIS A 89 -31.82 0.44 1.92
C HIS A 89 -32.64 1.72 2.07
N ALA A 90 -33.80 1.77 1.38
CA ALA A 90 -34.76 2.85 1.55
C ALA A 90 -35.13 3.04 3.03
N ALA A 91 -35.18 4.30 3.46
CA ALA A 91 -35.40 4.68 4.85
C ALA A 91 -36.51 5.71 4.98
N THR A 92 -37.17 5.69 6.14
CA THR A 92 -38.13 6.71 6.54
C THR A 92 -37.42 7.79 7.34
N ALA A 93 -37.69 9.06 7.03
CA ALA A 93 -37.17 10.19 7.79
C ALA A 93 -38.30 11.00 8.44
N LYS A 94 -38.12 11.39 9.71
CA LYS A 94 -39.06 12.23 10.48
C LYS A 94 -38.33 13.41 11.09
N ILE A 95 -38.92 14.60 11.02
CA ILE A 95 -38.41 15.78 11.73
C ILE A 95 -38.77 15.62 13.20
N ILE A 96 -37.76 15.56 14.07
CA ILE A 96 -37.92 15.34 15.52
C ILE A 96 -37.47 16.54 16.36
N GLY A 97 -36.90 17.57 15.72
CA GLY A 97 -36.50 18.80 16.37
C GLY A 97 -36.40 19.95 15.37
N LYS A 98 -36.01 21.13 15.87
CA LYS A 98 -35.85 22.33 15.04
C LYS A 98 -34.92 22.09 13.84
N ASN A 99 -33.80 21.43 14.08
CA ASN A 99 -32.73 21.19 13.13
C ASN A 99 -32.37 19.70 12.99
N VAL A 100 -33.23 18.79 13.46
CA VAL A 100 -32.91 17.37 13.60
C VAL A 100 -33.97 16.51 12.94
N ILE A 101 -33.53 15.47 12.23
CA ILE A 101 -34.37 14.38 11.75
C ILE A 101 -33.89 13.05 12.33
N ALA A 102 -34.80 12.09 12.50
CA ALA A 102 -34.48 10.69 12.71
C ALA A 102 -34.74 9.92 11.41
N VAL A 103 -33.78 9.10 11.01
CA VAL A 103 -33.83 8.26 9.79
C VAL A 103 -33.70 6.79 10.17
N SER A 104 -34.65 5.96 9.77
CA SER A 104 -34.62 4.52 10.09
C SER A 104 -35.21 3.66 8.98
N SER A 105 -34.83 2.37 8.98
CA SER A 105 -35.35 1.36 8.05
C SER A 105 -35.50 0.04 8.77
N SER A 106 -36.62 -0.65 8.58
CA SER A 106 -36.82 -2.01 9.12
C SER A 106 -35.83 -3.03 8.55
N ASN A 107 -35.22 -2.74 7.40
CA ASN A 107 -34.20 -3.58 6.79
C ASN A 107 -32.81 -3.38 7.43
N VAL A 108 -32.63 -2.31 8.22
CA VAL A 108 -31.36 -1.93 8.81
C VAL A 108 -31.60 -1.56 10.28
N PRO A 109 -31.72 -2.55 11.18
CA PRO A 109 -32.01 -2.31 12.60
C PRO A 109 -30.88 -1.60 13.34
N GLU A 110 -29.66 -1.64 12.80
CA GLU A 110 -28.48 -0.97 13.34
C GLU A 110 -27.87 -0.05 12.28
N PRO A 111 -28.47 1.13 12.02
CA PRO A 111 -28.00 2.01 10.97
C PRO A 111 -26.66 2.64 11.35
N ALA A 112 -25.68 2.52 10.48
CA ALA A 112 -24.33 3.08 10.63
C ALA A 112 -24.16 4.37 9.85
N ASP A 113 -24.71 4.43 8.62
CA ASP A 113 -24.64 5.61 7.76
C ASP A 113 -25.96 5.87 7.03
N ALA A 114 -26.15 7.11 6.60
CA ALA A 114 -27.29 7.57 5.83
C ALA A 114 -26.85 8.41 4.63
N ARG A 115 -27.66 8.40 3.57
CA ARG A 115 -27.51 9.31 2.43
C ARG A 115 -28.85 9.86 2.00
N TYR A 116 -28.80 11.06 1.42
CA TYR A 116 -29.97 11.79 0.96
C TYR A 116 -29.80 12.28 -0.48
N ALA A 117 -30.86 12.15 -1.28
CA ALA A 117 -30.91 12.61 -2.67
C ALA A 117 -29.75 12.06 -3.53
N TRP A 118 -29.42 10.78 -3.33
CA TRP A 118 -28.28 10.11 -3.98
C TRP A 118 -28.53 9.67 -5.43
N LEU A 119 -29.78 9.77 -5.89
CA LEU A 119 -30.14 9.56 -7.28
C LEU A 119 -29.98 10.88 -8.05
N PRO A 120 -29.43 10.85 -9.29
CA PRO A 120 -29.22 12.08 -10.07
C PRO A 120 -30.54 12.83 -10.35
N TYR A 121 -31.65 12.11 -10.55
CA TYR A 121 -32.95 12.66 -10.91
C TYR A 121 -34.09 12.00 -10.11
N PRO A 122 -34.22 12.32 -8.82
CA PRO A 122 -35.21 11.68 -7.95
C PRO A 122 -36.64 12.03 -8.39
N ASN A 123 -37.46 11.01 -8.64
CA ASN A 123 -38.89 11.15 -8.93
C ASN A 123 -39.70 10.30 -7.93
N PRO A 124 -40.62 10.88 -7.13
CA PRO A 124 -40.96 12.32 -7.04
C PRO A 124 -39.81 13.17 -6.49
N ALA A 125 -39.78 14.47 -6.81
CA ALA A 125 -38.69 15.37 -6.42
C ALA A 125 -38.44 15.40 -4.90
N VAL A 126 -37.19 15.58 -4.47
CA VAL A 126 -36.82 15.69 -3.05
C VAL A 126 -37.58 16.82 -2.35
N ASN A 127 -37.87 16.68 -1.06
CA ASN A 127 -38.77 17.60 -0.35
C ASN A 127 -38.27 18.18 0.98
N LEU A 128 -37.04 17.88 1.43
CA LEU A 128 -36.49 18.50 2.64
C LEU A 128 -36.03 19.94 2.35
N ILE A 129 -36.63 20.90 3.05
CA ILE A 129 -36.30 22.33 2.94
C ILE A 129 -36.17 22.97 4.33
N ASN A 130 -35.54 24.14 4.42
CA ASN A 130 -35.56 24.96 5.63
C ASN A 130 -36.75 25.95 5.66
N SER A 131 -36.86 26.72 6.75
CA SER A 131 -37.91 27.73 6.91
C SER A 131 -37.88 28.83 5.84
N ALA A 132 -36.73 29.04 5.18
CA ALA A 132 -36.55 29.99 4.09
C ALA A 132 -36.86 29.42 2.68
N ASN A 133 -37.45 28.22 2.62
CA ASN A 133 -37.78 27.49 1.39
C ASN A 133 -36.55 27.14 0.53
N LEU A 134 -35.40 26.94 1.16
CA LEU A 134 -34.19 26.49 0.48
C LEU A 134 -34.03 24.96 0.68
N PRO A 135 -33.80 24.19 -0.41
CA PRO A 135 -33.68 22.73 -0.35
C PRO A 135 -32.37 22.27 0.29
N ALA A 136 -32.44 21.14 1.00
CA ALA A 136 -31.27 20.47 1.52
C ALA A 136 -30.38 19.99 0.36
N SER A 137 -29.06 20.16 0.50
CA SER A 137 -28.11 19.61 -0.45
C SER A 137 -28.03 18.08 -0.30
N PRO A 138 -27.78 17.31 -1.38
CA PRO A 138 -27.45 15.90 -1.27
C PRO A 138 -26.27 15.69 -0.31
N PHE A 139 -26.33 14.64 0.51
CA PHE A 139 -25.27 14.32 1.46
C PHE A 139 -25.13 12.81 1.65
N ASN A 140 -23.97 12.43 2.17
CA ASN A 140 -23.65 11.09 2.67
C ASN A 140 -22.95 11.26 4.02
N THR A 141 -23.32 10.45 5.01
CA THR A 141 -22.67 10.47 6.33
C THR A 141 -21.44 9.55 6.39
N GLU A 142 -21.23 8.70 5.39
CA GLU A 142 -20.04 7.84 5.36
C GLU A 142 -18.75 8.67 5.38
N SER A 143 -17.85 8.32 6.29
CA SER A 143 -16.50 8.88 6.27
C SER A 143 -15.77 8.45 4.99
N THR A 144 -14.81 9.26 4.53
CA THR A 144 -13.96 8.88 3.38
C THR A 144 -13.25 7.54 3.63
N GLU A 145 -12.83 7.29 4.89
CA GLU A 145 -12.22 6.03 5.31
C GLU A 145 -13.20 4.85 5.21
N THR A 146 -14.47 5.04 5.59
CA THR A 146 -15.54 4.04 5.50
C THR A 146 -15.88 3.68 4.06
N VAL A 147 -16.04 4.67 3.19
CA VAL A 147 -16.32 4.46 1.75
C VAL A 147 -15.21 3.65 1.09
N PHE A 148 -13.95 3.96 1.40
CA PHE A 148 -12.82 3.18 0.91
C PHE A 148 -12.77 1.79 1.54
N ALA A 149 -12.96 1.66 2.86
CA ALA A 149 -12.97 0.38 3.56
C ALA A 149 -14.04 -0.59 3.02
N ARG A 150 -15.25 -0.11 2.74
CA ARG A 150 -16.34 -0.92 2.16
C ARG A 150 -16.06 -1.34 0.71
N ARG A 151 -15.48 -0.44 -0.10
CA ARG A 151 -14.93 -0.81 -1.41
C ARG A 151 -13.81 -1.85 -1.32
N THR A 152 -13.04 -1.87 -0.23
CA THR A 152 -12.01 -2.90 0.01
C THR A 152 -12.56 -4.24 0.51
N ALA A 153 -13.78 -4.28 1.05
CA ALA A 153 -14.39 -5.53 1.52
C ALA A 153 -14.89 -6.42 0.37
N ALA A 154 -15.24 -5.82 -0.78
CA ALA A 154 -15.69 -6.53 -1.97
C ALA A 154 -14.56 -7.09 -2.86
N ALA A 155 -13.30 -6.68 -2.63
CA ALA A 155 -12.13 -7.18 -3.35
C ALA A 155 -11.15 -7.79 -2.34
N GLU A 156 -10.91 -9.10 -2.44
CA GLU A 156 -10.02 -9.83 -1.56
C GLU A 156 -8.63 -9.18 -1.50
N ARG A 157 -8.22 -8.72 -0.31
CA ARG A 157 -6.91 -8.09 -0.10
C ARG A 157 -5.81 -9.10 -0.44
N PRO A 158 -4.78 -8.72 -1.22
CA PRO A 158 -3.70 -9.63 -1.54
C PRO A 158 -2.89 -9.99 -0.30
N ASN A 159 -2.36 -11.20 -0.29
CA ASN A 159 -1.19 -11.49 0.53
C ASN A 159 0.04 -10.77 -0.02
N ILE A 160 1.02 -10.50 0.81
CA ILE A 160 2.28 -9.86 0.43
C ILE A 160 3.44 -10.77 0.79
N LEU A 161 4.25 -11.15 -0.21
CA LEU A 161 5.53 -11.81 -0.03
C LEU A 161 6.65 -10.86 -0.49
N PHE A 162 7.45 -10.40 0.46
CA PHE A 162 8.57 -9.50 0.20
C PHE A 162 9.89 -10.21 0.47
N ILE A 163 10.60 -10.55 -0.60
CA ILE A 163 11.87 -11.25 -0.57
C ILE A 163 13.00 -10.26 -0.77
N VAL A 164 13.96 -10.28 0.15
CA VAL A 164 15.17 -9.47 0.11
C VAL A 164 16.35 -10.42 0.19
N SER A 165 17.18 -10.43 -0.84
CA SER A 165 18.51 -11.04 -0.77
C SER A 165 19.56 -10.00 -0.37
N GLU A 166 20.75 -10.50 -0.02
CA GLU A 166 21.85 -9.64 0.38
C GLU A 166 22.92 -9.51 -0.67
N ASP A 167 23.49 -8.32 -0.75
CA ASP A 167 24.75 -8.04 -1.43
C ASP A 167 24.75 -8.58 -2.87
N ASN A 168 23.70 -8.31 -3.63
CA ASN A 168 23.64 -8.73 -5.03
C ASN A 168 23.10 -7.60 -5.92
N SER A 169 23.93 -7.15 -6.85
CA SER A 169 23.48 -6.31 -7.95
C SER A 169 22.64 -7.15 -8.93
N ASP A 170 22.49 -6.71 -10.17
CA ASP A 170 21.67 -7.39 -11.18
C ASP A 170 22.33 -8.66 -11.77
N HIS A 171 23.06 -9.41 -10.96
CA HIS A 171 23.78 -10.62 -11.32
C HIS A 171 22.85 -11.86 -11.33
N LEU A 172 21.81 -11.81 -12.17
CA LEU A 172 20.78 -12.84 -12.32
C LEU A 172 20.57 -13.19 -13.80
N GLY A 173 20.09 -14.41 -14.09
CA GLY A 173 19.82 -14.87 -15.45
C GLY A 173 18.89 -13.95 -16.23
N CYS A 174 17.78 -13.53 -15.61
CA CYS A 174 16.81 -12.60 -16.20
C CYS A 174 17.34 -11.17 -16.40
N TYR A 175 18.50 -10.84 -15.86
CA TYR A 175 19.23 -9.58 -16.12
C TYR A 175 20.39 -9.77 -17.11
N GLY A 176 20.57 -10.98 -17.64
CA GLY A 176 21.54 -11.30 -18.69
C GLY A 176 22.80 -12.00 -18.20
N GLU A 177 22.95 -12.25 -16.90
CA GLU A 177 24.11 -12.96 -16.36
C GLU A 177 24.05 -14.46 -16.68
N GLN A 178 24.99 -14.93 -17.51
CA GLN A 178 25.01 -16.32 -17.99
C GLN A 178 25.79 -17.27 -17.07
N ARG A 179 26.58 -16.73 -16.13
CA ARG A 179 27.44 -17.51 -15.24
C ARG A 179 26.72 -17.99 -13.96
N VAL A 180 25.48 -17.56 -13.79
CA VAL A 180 24.61 -17.92 -12.67
C VAL A 180 23.42 -18.73 -13.18
N HIS A 181 22.86 -19.59 -12.34
CA HIS A 181 21.67 -20.36 -12.67
C HIS A 181 20.52 -20.00 -11.73
N THR A 182 19.63 -19.10 -12.18
CA THR A 182 18.52 -18.57 -11.36
C THR A 182 17.13 -18.80 -11.97
N PRO A 183 16.76 -20.05 -12.31
CA PRO A 183 15.51 -20.34 -13.01
C PRO A 183 14.25 -19.88 -12.26
N ASN A 184 14.25 -19.84 -10.92
CA ASN A 184 13.07 -19.45 -10.15
C ASN A 184 12.82 -17.94 -10.21
N LEU A 185 13.86 -17.13 -10.05
CA LEU A 185 13.80 -15.68 -10.23
C LEU A 185 13.54 -15.31 -11.70
N ASP A 186 14.08 -16.08 -12.64
CA ASP A 186 13.80 -15.90 -14.07
C ASP A 186 12.33 -16.21 -14.39
N GLY A 187 11.77 -17.28 -13.81
CA GLY A 187 10.36 -17.60 -13.85
C GLY A 187 9.48 -16.49 -13.24
N LEU A 188 9.91 -15.92 -12.10
CA LEU A 188 9.21 -14.81 -11.47
C LEU A 188 9.20 -13.56 -12.37
N ALA A 189 10.33 -13.25 -13.02
CA ALA A 189 10.45 -12.13 -13.95
C ALA A 189 9.60 -12.33 -15.22
N THR A 190 9.59 -13.54 -15.80
CA THR A 190 8.75 -13.85 -16.98
C THR A 190 7.26 -13.83 -16.64
N GLY A 191 6.89 -14.15 -15.40
CA GLY A 191 5.53 -14.05 -14.87
C GLY A 191 5.08 -12.63 -14.52
N GLY A 192 6.00 -11.69 -14.34
CA GLY A 192 5.73 -10.36 -13.77
C GLY A 192 6.44 -9.21 -14.49
N VAL A 193 6.80 -8.18 -13.72
CA VAL A 193 7.53 -7.01 -14.19
C VAL A 193 8.94 -7.04 -13.64
N ARG A 194 9.92 -6.92 -14.53
CA ARG A 194 11.34 -6.78 -14.20
C ARG A 194 11.78 -5.33 -14.39
N TYR A 195 12.30 -4.71 -13.34
CA TYR A 195 12.77 -3.32 -13.37
C TYR A 195 14.27 -3.26 -13.60
N THR A 196 14.70 -2.67 -14.71
CA THR A 196 16.11 -2.60 -15.11
C THR A 196 16.88 -1.45 -14.44
N ARG A 197 16.16 -0.53 -13.80
CA ARG A 197 16.70 0.71 -13.20
C ARG A 197 16.12 0.94 -11.81
N ALA A 198 16.29 -0.05 -10.94
CA ALA A 198 15.91 0.01 -9.53
C ALA A 198 17.11 0.33 -8.64
N TYR A 199 16.96 1.30 -7.73
CA TYR A 199 18.07 1.83 -6.95
C TYR A 199 17.80 1.91 -5.44
N VAL A 200 18.83 1.65 -4.65
CA VAL A 200 18.80 1.85 -3.21
C VAL A 200 19.21 3.29 -2.85
N PRO A 201 18.54 3.92 -1.87
CA PRO A 201 18.95 5.22 -1.37
C PRO A 201 20.29 5.25 -0.65
N TYR A 202 20.82 4.09 -0.26
CA TYR A 202 22.07 3.98 0.49
C TYR A 202 22.68 2.58 0.29
N SER A 203 23.93 2.50 -0.15
CA SER A 203 24.60 1.23 -0.51
C SER A 203 25.18 0.47 0.71
N VAL A 204 24.40 0.37 1.79
CA VAL A 204 24.79 -0.37 3.01
C VAL A 204 23.52 -0.95 3.64
N CYS A 205 23.63 -2.15 4.22
CA CYS A 205 22.50 -2.98 4.63
C CYS A 205 21.54 -2.29 5.62
N SER A 206 21.99 -1.81 6.79
CA SER A 206 21.05 -1.21 7.77
C SER A 206 20.34 0.06 7.25
N PRO A 207 21.05 1.03 6.65
CA PRO A 207 20.40 2.21 6.07
C PRO A 207 19.44 1.88 4.93
N SER A 208 19.81 0.95 4.04
CA SER A 208 18.93 0.50 2.95
C SER A 208 17.66 -0.17 3.47
N ARG A 209 17.81 -1.06 4.47
CA ARG A 209 16.69 -1.73 5.16
C ARG A 209 15.77 -0.74 5.84
N ALA A 210 16.32 0.22 6.56
CA ALA A 210 15.56 1.30 7.15
C ALA A 210 14.76 2.08 6.09
N ALA A 211 15.34 2.32 4.91
CA ALA A 211 14.69 3.05 3.84
C ALA A 211 13.49 2.29 3.25
N PHE A 212 13.66 1.01 2.88
CA PHE A 212 12.54 0.26 2.31
C PHE A 212 11.46 -0.11 3.35
N LEU A 213 11.84 -0.32 4.62
CA LEU A 213 10.88 -0.64 5.69
C LEU A 213 10.01 0.56 6.07
N THR A 214 10.50 1.79 5.88
CA THR A 214 9.77 3.02 6.23
C THR A 214 9.23 3.77 5.01
N GLY A 215 9.72 3.47 3.81
CA GLY A 215 9.47 4.25 2.60
C GLY A 215 10.09 5.65 2.63
N LEU A 216 11.02 5.91 3.55
CA LEU A 216 11.66 7.22 3.75
C LEU A 216 13.15 7.16 3.38
N TYR A 217 13.72 8.29 2.99
CA TYR A 217 15.16 8.39 2.83
C TYR A 217 15.90 8.26 4.18
N THR A 218 17.13 7.77 4.17
CA THR A 218 17.96 7.61 5.38
C THR A 218 18.17 8.93 6.13
N ARG A 219 18.28 10.05 5.41
CA ARG A 219 18.33 11.41 6.00
C ARG A 219 17.03 11.83 6.70
N GLN A 220 15.89 11.26 6.32
CA GLN A 220 14.62 11.51 7.00
C GLN A 220 14.43 10.62 8.23
N THR A 221 15.09 9.47 8.31
CA THR A 221 14.98 8.54 9.45
C THR A 221 16.13 8.68 10.44
N GLY A 222 17.28 9.22 10.00
CA GLY A 222 18.54 9.25 10.75
C GLY A 222 19.29 7.92 10.77
N HIS A 223 18.75 6.88 10.11
CA HIS A 223 19.43 5.59 10.00
C HIS A 223 20.47 5.64 8.87
N ILE A 224 21.61 6.28 9.16
CA ILE A 224 22.67 6.63 8.20
C ILE A 224 23.93 5.77 8.34
N GLY A 225 23.88 4.68 9.09
CA GLY A 225 25.00 3.76 9.26
C GLY A 225 24.55 2.39 9.78
N LEU A 226 25.51 1.52 10.06
CA LEU A 226 25.21 0.15 10.50
C LEU A 226 24.57 0.11 11.88
N ALA A 227 23.53 -0.71 12.03
CA ALA A 227 22.87 -0.95 13.30
C ALA A 227 23.83 -1.54 14.35
N THR A 228 24.79 -2.38 13.92
CA THR A 228 25.86 -2.93 14.76
C THR A 228 26.81 -1.85 15.29
N HIS A 229 26.92 -0.71 14.62
CA HIS A 229 27.67 0.47 15.07
C HIS A 229 26.78 1.47 15.83
N ARG A 230 25.63 1.01 16.35
CA ARG A 230 24.68 1.80 17.15
C ARG A 230 23.98 2.94 16.41
N PHE A 231 24.08 3.01 15.07
CA PHE A 231 23.21 3.90 14.30
C PHE A 231 21.76 3.45 14.45
N SER A 232 20.88 4.42 14.65
CA SER A 232 19.47 4.21 14.96
C SER A 232 18.63 5.30 14.32
N MET A 233 17.37 4.98 14.05
CA MET A 233 16.39 6.02 13.76
C MET A 233 16.29 6.97 14.96
N TYR A 234 16.17 8.28 14.70
CA TYR A 234 16.18 9.29 15.76
C TYR A 234 14.83 9.41 16.50
N ARG A 235 13.80 8.73 16.01
CA ARG A 235 12.46 8.61 16.61
C ARG A 235 11.76 7.37 16.06
N ASP A 236 10.58 7.10 16.57
CA ASP A 236 9.75 5.99 16.10
C ASP A 236 9.10 6.36 14.77
N PHE A 237 9.43 5.57 13.73
CA PHE A 237 8.80 5.66 12.42
C PHE A 237 7.91 4.45 12.21
N LYS A 238 6.79 4.68 11.51
CA LYS A 238 5.90 3.59 11.13
C LYS A 238 6.54 2.78 10.01
N THR A 239 6.63 1.47 10.21
CA THR A 239 7.25 0.52 9.28
C THR A 239 6.20 -0.27 8.50
N ILE A 240 6.62 -0.98 7.45
CA ILE A 240 5.80 -1.94 6.70
C ILE A 240 5.09 -2.92 7.65
N PRO A 241 5.80 -3.67 8.53
CA PRO A 241 5.14 -4.56 9.49
C PRO A 241 4.09 -3.87 10.36
N ALA A 242 4.43 -2.72 10.96
CA ALA A 242 3.52 -1.99 11.84
C ALA A 242 2.23 -1.57 11.12
N GLN A 243 2.34 -1.09 9.87
CA GLN A 243 1.19 -0.65 9.09
C GLN A 243 0.30 -1.83 8.67
N PHE A 244 0.89 -2.97 8.27
CA PHE A 244 0.13 -4.14 7.83
C PHE A 244 -0.50 -4.91 9.00
N GLN A 245 0.20 -5.06 10.12
CA GLN A 245 -0.36 -5.69 11.32
C GLN A 245 -1.59 -4.91 11.82
N GLN A 246 -1.49 -3.58 11.92
CA GLN A 246 -2.61 -2.70 12.29
C GLN A 246 -3.77 -2.75 11.28
N ALA A 247 -3.49 -3.08 10.01
CA ALA A 247 -4.51 -3.27 8.98
C ALA A 247 -5.16 -4.67 8.99
N GLY A 248 -4.79 -5.52 9.95
CA GLY A 248 -5.39 -6.84 10.17
C GLY A 248 -4.67 -8.00 9.48
N TYR A 249 -3.47 -7.79 8.93
CA TYR A 249 -2.67 -8.87 8.34
C TYR A 249 -2.05 -9.76 9.42
N TYR A 250 -1.85 -11.04 9.09
CA TYR A 250 -0.92 -11.90 9.82
C TYR A 250 0.50 -11.62 9.34
N THR A 251 1.38 -11.28 10.25
CA THR A 251 2.71 -10.73 9.91
C THR A 251 3.82 -11.72 10.22
N GLY A 252 4.65 -12.01 9.23
CA GLY A 252 5.80 -12.89 9.34
C GLY A 252 7.10 -12.20 8.94
N PHE A 253 8.19 -12.50 9.65
CA PHE A 253 9.53 -12.00 9.32
C PHE A 253 10.58 -13.10 9.52
N LEU A 254 11.25 -13.45 8.43
CA LEU A 254 12.32 -14.46 8.40
C LEU A 254 13.66 -13.78 8.12
N GLY A 255 14.71 -14.15 8.86
CA GLY A 255 16.05 -13.59 8.67
C GLY A 255 16.35 -12.35 9.52
N LYS A 256 17.39 -11.58 9.17
CA LYS A 256 17.85 -10.44 9.97
C LYS A 256 16.94 -9.21 9.80
N THR A 257 16.66 -8.50 10.88
CA THR A 257 15.98 -7.19 10.82
C THR A 257 16.98 -6.08 10.48
N HIS A 258 18.07 -6.04 11.24
CA HIS A 258 19.27 -5.22 11.00
C HIS A 258 19.03 -3.70 10.87
N ILE A 259 18.11 -3.18 11.67
CA ILE A 259 17.84 -1.75 11.86
C ILE A 259 17.76 -1.46 13.36
N ASN A 260 17.87 -0.20 13.78
CA ASN A 260 17.63 0.19 15.16
C ASN A 260 16.61 1.34 15.23
N PRO A 261 15.74 1.35 16.26
CA PRO A 261 15.54 0.25 17.21
C PRO A 261 14.75 -0.90 16.57
N GLU A 262 15.19 -2.15 16.79
CA GLU A 262 14.57 -3.34 16.17
C GLU A 262 13.08 -3.49 16.50
N ARG A 263 12.66 -3.02 17.68
CA ARG A 263 11.26 -3.06 18.15
C ARG A 263 10.27 -2.42 17.17
N LEU A 264 10.69 -1.45 16.34
CA LEU A 264 9.84 -0.84 15.32
C LEU A 264 9.38 -1.82 14.24
N VAL A 265 10.04 -2.97 14.14
CA VAL A 265 9.65 -4.08 13.27
C VAL A 265 9.19 -5.24 14.14
N GLU A 266 10.02 -5.71 15.07
CA GLU A 266 9.82 -6.96 15.81
C GLU A 266 8.52 -6.98 16.63
N ASP A 267 8.10 -5.86 17.23
CA ASP A 267 6.87 -5.78 18.03
C ASP A 267 5.59 -5.98 17.18
N TYR A 268 5.74 -5.88 15.86
CA TYR A 268 4.65 -5.96 14.88
C TYR A 268 4.71 -7.23 14.03
N ILE A 269 5.37 -8.29 14.52
CA ILE A 269 5.49 -9.58 13.84
C ILE A 269 4.81 -10.68 14.66
N ASP A 270 3.80 -11.33 14.08
CA ASP A 270 3.12 -12.48 14.67
C ASP A 270 3.97 -13.75 14.61
N HIS A 271 4.75 -13.94 13.53
CA HIS A 271 5.61 -15.10 13.32
C HIS A 271 7.04 -14.68 12.99
N ARG A 272 7.94 -14.86 13.95
CA ARG A 272 9.33 -14.41 13.85
C ARG A 272 10.27 -15.59 13.94
N ALA A 273 10.99 -15.87 12.87
CA ALA A 273 11.95 -16.99 12.83
C ALA A 273 13.27 -16.59 12.16
N ILE A 274 14.31 -17.39 12.37
CA ILE A 274 15.60 -17.23 11.69
C ILE A 274 16.29 -15.89 12.04
N LYS A 275 16.10 -15.38 13.28
CA LYS A 275 16.71 -14.13 13.78
C LYS A 275 18.23 -14.12 13.63
N GLY A 276 18.86 -15.26 13.90
CA GLY A 276 20.30 -15.46 13.90
C GLY A 276 20.92 -15.73 12.53
N ALA A 277 20.16 -15.57 11.44
CA ALA A 277 20.72 -15.55 10.09
C ALA A 277 21.86 -14.54 10.04
N ASN A 278 23.07 -15.05 9.86
CA ASN A 278 24.25 -14.20 9.81
C ASN A 278 25.23 -14.71 8.76
N PHE A 279 26.14 -13.81 8.43
CA PHE A 279 27.06 -13.88 7.29
C PHE A 279 28.17 -14.95 7.39
N GLY A 280 28.15 -15.76 8.45
CA GLY A 280 29.07 -16.88 8.66
C GLY A 280 28.36 -18.18 9.05
N LYS A 281 27.03 -18.18 9.20
CA LYS A 281 26.23 -19.36 9.51
C LYS A 281 25.27 -19.60 8.36
N THR A 282 25.59 -20.55 7.49
CA THR A 282 24.66 -21.01 6.45
C THR A 282 23.46 -21.63 7.15
N ILE A 283 22.33 -20.93 7.14
CA ILE A 283 21.04 -21.49 7.54
C ILE A 283 20.47 -22.18 6.30
N SER A 284 19.90 -23.38 6.49
CA SER A 284 19.31 -24.11 5.37
C SER A 284 18.20 -23.28 4.71
N ILE A 285 18.25 -23.16 3.38
CA ILE A 285 17.19 -22.56 2.58
C ILE A 285 15.85 -23.29 2.75
N GLU A 286 15.90 -24.58 3.09
CA GLU A 286 14.71 -25.39 3.41
C GLU A 286 14.02 -24.89 4.69
N THR A 287 14.79 -24.42 5.68
CA THR A 287 14.23 -23.83 6.89
C THR A 287 13.45 -22.56 6.58
N TYR A 288 13.94 -21.71 5.66
CA TYR A 288 13.19 -20.54 5.21
C TYR A 288 11.86 -20.93 4.57
N ALA A 289 11.85 -21.94 3.70
CA ALA A 289 10.64 -22.43 3.07
C ALA A 289 9.65 -23.06 4.08
N ALA A 290 10.14 -23.86 5.02
CA ALA A 290 9.32 -24.47 6.06
C ALA A 290 8.63 -23.40 6.93
N GLU A 291 9.39 -22.40 7.39
CA GLU A 291 8.87 -21.28 8.19
C GLU A 291 7.90 -20.40 7.38
N ALA A 292 8.17 -20.16 6.09
CA ALA A 292 7.24 -19.45 5.21
C ALA A 292 5.90 -20.20 5.11
N GLY A 293 5.94 -21.53 4.99
CA GLY A 293 4.73 -22.36 5.01
C GLY A 293 3.96 -22.28 6.34
N VAL A 294 4.65 -22.14 7.48
CA VAL A 294 4.00 -21.92 8.79
C VAL A 294 3.24 -20.60 8.80
N VAL A 295 3.85 -19.51 8.30
CA VAL A 295 3.19 -18.20 8.20
C VAL A 295 1.90 -18.29 7.37
N MET A 296 1.97 -18.93 6.20
CA MET A 296 0.82 -19.07 5.29
C MET A 296 -0.32 -19.88 5.95
N ARG A 297 0.00 -20.98 6.62
CA ARG A 297 -1.01 -21.80 7.34
C ARG A 297 -1.64 -21.05 8.50
N ASN A 298 -0.83 -20.40 9.35
CA ASN A 298 -1.33 -19.65 10.50
C ASN A 298 -2.24 -18.47 10.07
N ALA A 299 -1.89 -17.80 8.95
CA ALA A 299 -2.71 -16.75 8.38
C ALA A 299 -4.07 -17.28 7.91
N ALA A 300 -4.08 -18.41 7.19
CA ALA A 300 -5.29 -19.08 6.72
C ALA A 300 -6.20 -19.53 7.87
N GLU A 301 -5.64 -20.18 8.89
CA GLU A 301 -6.37 -20.60 10.10
C GLU A 301 -7.04 -19.43 10.81
N ARG A 302 -6.37 -18.28 10.84
CA ARG A 302 -6.87 -17.03 11.44
C ARG A 302 -7.75 -16.21 10.49
N LYS A 303 -7.97 -16.69 9.26
CA LYS A 303 -8.73 -16.00 8.20
C LYS A 303 -8.22 -14.57 7.95
N LYS A 304 -6.89 -14.40 7.93
CA LYS A 304 -6.22 -13.13 7.67
C LYS A 304 -5.38 -13.23 6.39
N PRO A 305 -5.27 -12.16 5.58
CA PRO A 305 -4.19 -12.09 4.60
C PRO A 305 -2.84 -12.01 5.33
N PHE A 306 -1.76 -12.47 4.70
CA PHE A 306 -0.43 -12.38 5.30
C PHE A 306 0.46 -11.31 4.67
N LEU A 307 1.34 -10.74 5.49
CA LEU A 307 2.55 -10.05 5.06
C LEU A 307 3.72 -10.92 5.52
N LEU A 308 4.55 -11.40 4.59
CA LEU A 308 5.74 -12.16 4.88
C LEU A 308 6.96 -11.46 4.30
N ILE A 309 7.87 -11.02 5.17
CA ILE A 309 9.18 -10.48 4.78
C ILE A 309 10.23 -11.56 4.98
N ILE A 310 11.01 -11.87 3.95
CA ILE A 310 12.08 -12.86 3.99
C ILE A 310 13.39 -12.18 3.62
N ASN A 311 14.31 -12.14 4.57
CA ASN A 311 15.66 -11.61 4.38
C ASN A 311 16.65 -12.77 4.33
N TYR A 312 17.03 -13.19 3.12
CA TYR A 312 18.05 -14.21 2.93
C TYR A 312 19.44 -13.65 3.26
N ALA A 313 20.29 -14.49 3.86
CA ALA A 313 21.68 -14.13 4.15
C ALA A 313 22.58 -14.25 2.90
N ASP A 314 22.23 -15.10 1.95
CA ASP A 314 22.92 -15.16 0.66
C ASP A 314 22.60 -13.90 -0.17
N ALA A 315 23.57 -13.28 -0.84
CA ALA A 315 24.95 -13.71 -1.05
C ALA A 315 25.98 -12.90 -0.24
N HIS A 316 25.70 -12.51 1.01
CA HIS A 316 26.64 -11.73 1.81
C HIS A 316 27.95 -12.49 2.09
N ARG A 317 29.08 -11.78 2.12
CA ARG A 317 30.42 -12.32 2.46
C ARG A 317 30.48 -12.83 3.91
N ARG A 318 31.05 -13.99 4.23
CA ARG A 318 31.92 -14.87 3.43
C ARG A 318 31.12 -15.69 2.42
N PHE A 319 31.53 -15.69 1.15
CA PHE A 319 30.85 -16.49 0.13
C PHE A 319 31.11 -17.96 0.39
N ILE A 320 30.02 -18.73 0.48
CA ILE A 320 30.05 -20.15 0.80
C ILE A 320 29.60 -20.90 -0.44
N ARG A 321 30.57 -21.58 -1.06
CA ARG A 321 30.34 -22.44 -2.22
C ARG A 321 29.22 -23.44 -2.00
N GLU A 322 29.31 -24.23 -0.92
CA GLU A 322 28.30 -25.23 -0.59
C GLU A 322 27.85 -25.12 0.86
N SER A 323 26.54 -25.13 1.06
CA SER A 323 25.92 -25.24 2.37
C SER A 323 26.17 -26.63 2.94
N LYS A 324 26.23 -26.75 4.27
CA LYS A 324 26.29 -28.05 4.96
C LYS A 324 25.10 -28.98 4.67
N HIS A 325 24.09 -28.46 3.97
CA HIS A 325 22.87 -29.16 3.57
C HIS A 325 22.83 -29.52 2.07
N GLY A 326 23.96 -29.44 1.35
CA GLY A 326 24.04 -29.90 -0.05
C GLY A 326 23.54 -28.91 -1.10
N PHE A 327 23.53 -27.61 -0.78
CA PHE A 327 23.06 -26.54 -1.67
C PHE A 327 24.17 -25.55 -2.05
N PRO A 328 24.19 -25.01 -3.28
CA PRO A 328 23.22 -25.25 -4.36
C PRO A 328 23.36 -26.65 -4.96
N THR A 329 22.26 -27.17 -5.51
CA THR A 329 22.27 -28.46 -6.23
C THR A 329 23.04 -28.36 -7.54
N ARG A 330 23.08 -27.17 -8.15
CA ARG A 330 23.93 -26.86 -9.30
C ARG A 330 25.07 -25.91 -8.90
N GLN A 331 26.27 -26.46 -8.83
CA GLN A 331 27.47 -25.68 -8.54
C GLN A 331 28.15 -25.13 -9.80
N VAL A 332 28.72 -23.95 -9.67
CA VAL A 332 29.71 -23.42 -10.60
C VAL A 332 31.09 -23.93 -10.16
N GLU A 333 31.68 -24.77 -10.99
CA GLU A 333 32.96 -25.44 -10.75
C GLU A 333 34.15 -24.64 -11.31
N GLU A 334 33.94 -24.03 -12.47
CA GLU A 334 34.97 -23.33 -13.22
C GLU A 334 35.37 -22.00 -12.57
N GLU A 335 36.59 -21.55 -12.84
CA GLU A 335 37.01 -20.21 -12.48
C GLU A 335 36.29 -19.16 -13.32
N ILE A 336 35.92 -18.06 -12.69
CA ILE A 336 35.12 -17.02 -13.32
C ILE A 336 35.92 -15.73 -13.38
N ALA A 337 36.11 -15.20 -14.59
CA ALA A 337 36.72 -13.89 -14.75
C ALA A 337 35.94 -12.81 -13.97
N PRO A 338 36.61 -11.97 -13.16
CA PRO A 338 35.96 -10.90 -12.42
C PRO A 338 35.24 -9.94 -13.35
N PHE A 339 34.20 -9.28 -12.84
CA PHE A 339 33.54 -8.22 -13.60
C PHE A 339 34.53 -7.09 -13.94
N PRO A 340 34.49 -6.50 -15.15
CA PRO A 340 35.41 -5.43 -15.53
C PRO A 340 35.45 -4.24 -14.55
N TRP A 341 34.32 -3.94 -13.92
CA TRP A 341 34.21 -2.83 -12.97
C TRP A 341 34.93 -3.07 -11.63
N ILE A 342 35.28 -4.33 -11.29
CA ILE A 342 36.11 -4.67 -10.12
C ILE A 342 37.52 -4.10 -10.31
N GLY A 343 38.02 -4.05 -11.55
CA GLY A 343 39.26 -3.37 -11.93
C GLY A 343 40.54 -4.16 -11.64
N SER A 344 40.42 -5.41 -11.19
CA SER A 344 41.55 -6.33 -11.02
C SER A 344 41.14 -7.77 -11.33
N ASP A 345 42.08 -8.54 -11.84
CA ASP A 345 41.91 -9.94 -12.16
C ASP A 345 42.99 -10.75 -11.43
N THR A 346 42.59 -11.47 -10.39
CA THR A 346 43.47 -12.30 -9.55
C THR A 346 42.82 -13.65 -9.29
N PRO A 347 43.61 -14.72 -9.05
CA PRO A 347 43.06 -16.03 -8.68
C PRO A 347 42.09 -15.96 -7.50
N TYR A 348 42.40 -15.12 -6.50
CA TYR A 348 41.53 -14.88 -5.34
C TYR A 348 40.15 -14.31 -5.76
N LEU A 349 40.11 -13.31 -6.64
CA LEU A 349 38.84 -12.72 -7.08
C LEU A 349 38.03 -13.66 -7.98
N ARG A 350 38.72 -14.50 -8.77
CA ARG A 350 38.08 -15.54 -9.58
C ARG A 350 37.38 -16.57 -8.70
N GLU A 351 38.05 -17.00 -7.62
CA GLU A 351 37.49 -17.90 -6.62
C GLU A 351 36.29 -17.28 -5.89
N GLU A 352 36.46 -16.05 -5.41
CA GLU A 352 35.41 -15.32 -4.70
C GLU A 352 34.16 -15.12 -5.57
N LEU A 353 34.33 -14.81 -6.86
CA LEU A 353 33.20 -14.64 -7.77
C LEU A 353 32.49 -15.96 -8.09
N ARG A 354 33.25 -17.07 -8.22
CA ARG A 354 32.67 -18.42 -8.32
C ARG A 354 31.82 -18.74 -7.09
N ASP A 355 32.35 -18.53 -5.90
CA ASP A 355 31.63 -18.85 -4.66
C ASP A 355 30.43 -17.92 -4.43
N TYR A 356 30.54 -16.66 -4.86
CA TYR A 356 29.41 -15.72 -4.91
C TYR A 356 28.27 -16.24 -5.81
N PHE A 357 28.57 -16.71 -7.02
CA PHE A 357 27.52 -17.27 -7.89
C PHE A 357 26.91 -18.55 -7.33
N ASN A 358 27.69 -19.36 -6.60
CA ASN A 358 27.13 -20.50 -5.87
C ASN A 358 26.18 -20.08 -4.72
N CYS A 359 26.48 -18.99 -4.01
CA CYS A 359 25.51 -18.37 -3.09
C CYS A 359 24.24 -17.93 -3.81
N MET A 360 24.36 -17.33 -5.00
CA MET A 360 23.22 -16.89 -5.81
C MET A 360 22.36 -18.05 -6.32
N ASN A 361 22.97 -19.15 -6.77
CA ASN A 361 22.24 -20.37 -7.15
C ASN A 361 21.46 -20.94 -5.95
N ARG A 362 22.08 -20.96 -4.75
CA ARG A 362 21.43 -21.43 -3.53
C ARG A 362 20.27 -20.53 -3.11
N LEU A 363 20.44 -19.21 -3.21
CA LEU A 363 19.38 -18.25 -3.00
C LEU A 363 18.18 -18.52 -3.92
N ASP A 364 18.42 -18.75 -5.22
CA ASP A 364 17.36 -18.99 -6.19
C ASP A 364 16.56 -20.26 -5.88
N GLU A 365 17.24 -21.35 -5.51
CA GLU A 365 16.57 -22.57 -5.05
C GLU A 365 15.72 -22.31 -3.79
N GLY A 366 16.24 -21.53 -2.84
CA GLY A 366 15.50 -21.13 -1.65
C GLY A 366 14.25 -20.31 -1.97
N VAL A 367 14.35 -19.40 -2.93
CA VAL A 367 13.20 -18.64 -3.44
C VAL A 367 12.19 -19.59 -4.07
N GLY A 368 12.63 -20.51 -4.94
CA GLY A 368 11.78 -21.55 -5.54
C GLY A 368 10.98 -22.33 -4.50
N MET A 369 11.65 -22.81 -3.44
CA MET A 369 10.97 -23.55 -2.37
C MET A 369 9.92 -22.72 -1.62
N VAL A 370 10.11 -21.40 -1.45
CA VAL A 370 9.08 -20.51 -0.86
C VAL A 370 7.93 -20.30 -1.84
N LEU A 371 8.21 -20.14 -3.13
CA LEU A 371 7.16 -20.03 -4.14
C LEU A 371 6.31 -21.31 -4.21
N ASP A 372 6.93 -22.48 -4.09
CA ASP A 372 6.22 -23.76 -3.99
C ASP A 372 5.28 -23.82 -2.77
N GLN A 373 5.62 -23.16 -1.66
CA GLN A 373 4.70 -23.08 -0.50
C GLN A 373 3.46 -22.23 -0.83
N LEU A 374 3.60 -21.16 -1.63
CA LEU A 374 2.43 -20.40 -2.09
C LEU A 374 1.53 -21.27 -2.95
N ASP A 375 2.10 -22.09 -3.84
CA ASP A 375 1.34 -22.98 -4.71
C ASP A 375 0.63 -24.07 -3.91
N LYS A 376 1.35 -24.73 -2.98
CA LYS A 376 0.81 -25.77 -2.09
C LYS A 376 -0.32 -25.26 -1.19
N THR A 377 -0.29 -23.98 -0.82
CA THR A 377 -1.32 -23.36 0.03
C THR A 377 -2.41 -22.65 -0.78
N GLY A 378 -2.36 -22.70 -2.12
CA GLY A 378 -3.35 -22.05 -2.99
C GLY A 378 -3.32 -20.52 -2.97
N ASN A 379 -2.23 -19.92 -2.46
CA ASN A 379 -2.12 -18.47 -2.26
C ASN A 379 -1.49 -17.71 -3.44
N ARG A 380 -0.94 -18.42 -4.44
CA ARG A 380 -0.11 -17.83 -5.52
C ARG A 380 -0.79 -16.66 -6.25
N ASP A 381 -2.01 -16.86 -6.73
CA ASP A 381 -2.73 -15.88 -7.56
C ASP A 381 -3.20 -14.65 -6.79
N ASN A 382 -3.32 -14.76 -5.46
CA ASN A 382 -3.66 -13.65 -4.58
C ASN A 382 -2.46 -13.08 -3.82
N THR A 383 -1.22 -13.40 -4.22
CA THR A 383 -0.02 -12.88 -3.54
C THR A 383 0.74 -11.91 -4.42
N LEU A 384 0.97 -10.69 -3.92
CA LEU A 384 1.96 -9.78 -4.46
C LEU A 384 3.35 -10.24 -4.00
N VAL A 385 4.15 -10.71 -4.95
CA VAL A 385 5.55 -11.09 -4.72
C VAL A 385 6.46 -9.97 -5.19
N ILE A 386 7.31 -9.46 -4.29
CA ILE A 386 8.34 -8.47 -4.61
C ILE A 386 9.68 -9.08 -4.23
N TYR A 387 10.61 -9.15 -5.18
CA TYR A 387 12.00 -9.53 -4.94
C TYR A 387 12.92 -8.34 -5.17
N ILE A 388 13.82 -8.09 -4.22
CA ILE A 388 14.91 -7.12 -4.34
C ILE A 388 16.22 -7.67 -3.74
N SER A 389 17.34 -6.99 -4.04
CA SER A 389 18.49 -7.00 -3.13
C SER A 389 18.48 -5.76 -2.22
N ASP A 390 19.05 -5.86 -1.01
CA ASP A 390 19.18 -4.70 -0.12
C ASP A 390 20.23 -3.69 -0.59
N HIS A 391 21.23 -4.10 -1.37
CA HIS A 391 22.13 -3.21 -2.13
C HIS A 391 23.03 -4.03 -3.08
N GLY A 392 23.93 -3.35 -3.79
CA GLY A 392 24.88 -3.97 -4.70
C GLY A 392 25.89 -4.93 -4.04
N ALA A 393 26.62 -5.66 -4.88
CA ALA A 393 27.47 -6.78 -4.46
C ALA A 393 28.71 -6.35 -3.66
N ASP A 394 29.15 -7.22 -2.73
CA ASP A 394 30.29 -6.97 -1.84
C ASP A 394 31.65 -7.23 -2.52
N PHE A 395 31.94 -6.39 -3.51
CA PHE A 395 33.19 -6.33 -4.27
C PHE A 395 33.68 -4.88 -4.36
N PRO A 396 34.96 -4.64 -4.71
CA PRO A 396 35.46 -3.29 -4.98
C PRO A 396 34.56 -2.52 -5.95
N ARG A 397 34.22 -1.27 -5.61
CA ARG A 397 33.28 -0.41 -6.37
C ARG A 397 31.84 -0.92 -6.43
N GLY A 398 31.48 -1.90 -5.59
CA GLY A 398 30.13 -2.35 -5.31
C GLY A 398 29.58 -1.72 -4.03
N LYS A 399 29.22 -2.55 -3.05
CA LYS A 399 28.76 -2.18 -1.70
C LYS A 399 29.56 -1.01 -1.12
N GLY A 400 28.86 -0.06 -0.51
CA GLY A 400 29.44 1.15 0.09
C GLY A 400 29.81 2.24 -0.91
N SER A 401 29.62 2.03 -2.22
CA SER A 401 29.89 3.04 -3.24
C SER A 401 28.59 3.66 -3.81
N ILE A 402 28.72 4.86 -4.40
CA ILE A 402 27.66 5.49 -5.20
C ILE A 402 27.62 5.01 -6.66
N TYR A 403 28.47 4.06 -7.06
CA TYR A 403 28.48 3.55 -8.42
C TYR A 403 27.25 2.67 -8.68
N GLU A 404 26.96 2.40 -9.95
CA GLU A 404 25.86 1.53 -10.37
C GLU A 404 25.91 0.16 -9.65
N ASN A 405 27.09 -0.46 -9.54
CA ASN A 405 27.23 -1.77 -8.91
C ASN A 405 27.04 -1.77 -7.39
N GLY A 406 27.01 -0.59 -6.75
CA GLY A 406 26.67 -0.43 -5.34
C GLY A 406 25.20 -0.08 -5.11
N THR A 407 24.61 0.69 -6.02
CA THR A 407 23.29 1.31 -5.82
C THR A 407 22.18 0.70 -6.65
N ARG A 408 22.47 0.18 -7.85
CA ARG A 408 21.51 -0.53 -8.69
C ARG A 408 21.36 -1.96 -8.22
N ILE A 409 20.10 -2.36 -8.06
CA ILE A 409 19.69 -3.68 -7.55
C ILE A 409 18.74 -4.36 -8.54
N PRO A 410 18.60 -5.69 -8.49
CA PRO A 410 17.50 -6.35 -9.16
C PRO A 410 16.20 -6.00 -8.43
N MET A 411 15.14 -5.75 -9.19
CA MET A 411 13.78 -5.65 -8.66
C MET A 411 12.81 -6.37 -9.59
N ILE A 412 12.08 -7.33 -9.04
CA ILE A 412 11.07 -8.12 -9.75
C ILE A 412 9.76 -8.04 -8.97
N VAL A 413 8.67 -7.75 -9.65
CA VAL A 413 7.33 -7.66 -9.07
C VAL A 413 6.37 -8.57 -9.82
N HIS A 414 5.72 -9.48 -9.11
CA HIS A 414 4.74 -10.41 -9.68
C HIS A 414 3.44 -10.30 -8.91
N TYR A 415 2.38 -9.87 -9.59
CA TYR A 415 1.01 -9.91 -9.09
C TYR A 415 0.03 -9.85 -10.27
N PRO A 416 -0.47 -11.00 -10.75
CA PRO A 416 -1.22 -11.09 -12.01
C PRO A 416 -2.45 -10.18 -12.11
N LYS A 417 -3.05 -9.82 -10.95
CA LYS A 417 -4.23 -8.95 -10.87
C LYS A 417 -3.94 -7.48 -11.21
N SER A 418 -2.68 -7.03 -11.18
CA SER A 418 -2.34 -5.62 -11.45
C SER A 418 -1.08 -5.42 -12.28
N PHE A 419 -0.12 -6.34 -12.21
CA PHE A 419 1.17 -6.22 -12.89
C PHE A 419 1.18 -7.11 -14.15
N PRO A 420 1.50 -6.53 -15.32
CA PRO A 420 1.47 -7.29 -16.58
C PRO A 420 2.58 -8.33 -16.62
N LYS A 421 2.26 -9.50 -17.19
CA LYS A 421 3.18 -10.61 -17.37
C LYS A 421 4.30 -10.27 -18.36
N GLY A 422 5.53 -10.59 -18.01
CA GLY A 422 6.73 -10.51 -18.87
C GLY A 422 7.17 -9.10 -19.24
N LYS A 423 6.70 -8.06 -18.53
CA LYS A 423 7.06 -6.68 -18.85
C LYS A 423 8.47 -6.36 -18.35
N VAL A 424 9.25 -5.69 -19.18
CA VAL A 424 10.51 -5.05 -18.79
C VAL A 424 10.27 -3.56 -18.61
N GLU A 425 10.51 -3.04 -17.41
CA GLU A 425 10.35 -1.62 -17.09
C GLU A 425 11.72 -0.94 -16.96
N SER A 426 11.91 0.17 -17.68
CA SER A 426 13.16 0.93 -17.74
C SER A 426 13.07 2.31 -17.06
N GLY A 427 11.90 2.65 -16.52
CA GLY A 427 11.74 3.77 -15.61
C GLY A 427 12.62 3.64 -14.37
N MET A 428 13.16 4.76 -13.90
CA MET A 428 13.90 4.78 -12.65
C MET A 428 12.93 4.62 -11.47
N VAL A 429 13.23 3.66 -10.59
CA VAL A 429 12.48 3.37 -9.36
C VAL A 429 13.44 3.23 -8.19
N SER A 430 12.94 3.39 -6.97
CA SER A 430 13.73 3.25 -5.75
C SER A 430 13.08 2.30 -4.76
N THR A 431 13.85 1.71 -3.84
CA THR A 431 13.30 0.84 -2.80
C THR A 431 12.32 1.54 -1.86
N ILE A 432 12.35 2.87 -1.78
CA ILE A 432 11.32 3.67 -1.06
C ILE A 432 9.94 3.62 -1.73
N ASP A 433 9.86 3.21 -3.00
CA ASP A 433 8.60 3.04 -3.74
C ASP A 433 7.87 1.73 -3.38
N ILE A 434 8.54 0.81 -2.68
CA ILE A 434 7.99 -0.50 -2.31
C ILE A 434 6.85 -0.35 -1.30
N PHE A 435 7.06 0.42 -0.23
CA PHE A 435 6.04 0.61 0.80
C PHE A 435 4.72 1.20 0.24
N PRO A 436 4.71 2.33 -0.49
CA PRO A 436 3.48 2.83 -1.08
C PRO A 436 2.88 1.87 -2.12
N THR A 437 3.70 1.09 -2.84
CA THR A 437 3.20 0.05 -3.77
C THR A 437 2.41 -1.03 -3.04
N MET A 438 2.97 -1.58 -1.95
CA MET A 438 2.30 -2.61 -1.15
C MET A 438 0.98 -2.09 -0.58
N LEU A 439 0.97 -0.85 -0.06
CA LEU A 439 -0.24 -0.24 0.48
C LEU A 439 -1.31 -0.04 -0.60
N ARG A 440 -0.94 0.42 -1.80
CA ARG A 440 -1.89 0.58 -2.91
C ARG A 440 -2.45 -0.76 -3.38
N ALA A 441 -1.61 -1.78 -3.53
CA ALA A 441 -2.05 -3.13 -3.90
C ALA A 441 -3.00 -3.72 -2.85
N ALA A 442 -2.70 -3.50 -1.57
CA ALA A 442 -3.52 -3.89 -0.43
C ALA A 442 -4.78 -3.02 -0.24
N ARG A 443 -4.98 -1.99 -1.07
CA ARG A 443 -6.02 -0.95 -0.94
C ARG A 443 -6.03 -0.26 0.43
N LEU A 444 -4.87 -0.13 1.06
CA LEU A 444 -4.68 0.52 2.34
C LEU A 444 -4.35 2.02 2.16
N PRO A 445 -4.68 2.88 3.15
CA PRO A 445 -4.30 4.28 3.13
C PRO A 445 -2.79 4.45 3.02
N VAL A 446 -2.35 5.30 2.08
CA VAL A 446 -0.94 5.67 1.90
C VAL A 446 -0.65 6.94 2.70
N PRO A 447 0.37 6.95 3.59
CA PRO A 447 0.76 8.15 4.30
C PRO A 447 1.14 9.29 3.34
N LYS A 448 0.63 10.51 3.60
CA LYS A 448 0.80 11.67 2.70
C LYS A 448 2.25 12.15 2.57
N ASN A 449 3.11 11.77 3.49
CA ASN A 449 4.49 12.26 3.63
C ASN A 449 5.56 11.29 3.11
N LEU A 450 5.17 10.19 2.45
CA LEU A 450 6.15 9.32 1.80
C LEU A 450 6.74 10.02 0.56
N PRO A 451 8.07 10.08 0.41
CA PRO A 451 8.73 10.53 -0.82
C PRO A 451 8.64 9.50 -1.95
N GLY A 452 8.37 8.24 -1.59
CA GLY A 452 8.07 7.14 -2.50
C GLY A 452 6.70 7.29 -3.14
N PHE A 453 6.52 6.74 -4.34
CA PHE A 453 5.20 6.55 -4.94
C PHE A 453 5.08 5.12 -5.44
N ALA A 454 3.85 4.65 -5.70
CA ALA A 454 3.66 3.29 -6.17
C ALA A 454 4.34 3.07 -7.52
N LEU A 455 4.98 1.90 -7.70
CA LEU A 455 5.73 1.53 -8.91
C LEU A 455 4.90 1.64 -10.20
N GLN A 456 3.60 1.47 -10.07
CA GLN A 456 2.60 1.75 -11.08
C GLN A 456 1.25 2.05 -10.40
N ASP A 457 0.34 2.63 -11.16
CA ASP A 457 -1.07 2.66 -10.79
C ASP A 457 -1.63 1.22 -10.81
N ILE A 458 -2.28 0.82 -9.71
CA ILE A 458 -2.73 -0.58 -9.50
C ILE A 458 -3.95 -0.92 -10.35
N ASP A 459 -4.72 0.08 -10.78
CA ASP A 459 -5.94 -0.11 -11.58
C ASP A 459 -5.66 -0.02 -13.08
N SER A 460 -4.92 0.99 -13.51
CA SER A 460 -4.62 1.27 -14.92
C SER A 460 -3.31 0.68 -15.41
N GLY A 461 -2.43 0.20 -14.52
CA GLY A 461 -1.07 -0.24 -14.87
C GLY A 461 -0.14 0.90 -15.33
N LYS A 462 -0.60 2.16 -15.27
CA LYS A 462 0.17 3.32 -15.72
C LYS A 462 1.40 3.50 -14.85
N VAL A 463 2.57 3.54 -15.49
CA VAL A 463 3.85 3.85 -14.82
C VAL A 463 4.12 5.34 -14.89
N SER A 464 4.61 5.91 -13.79
CA SER A 464 5.06 7.30 -13.70
C SER A 464 6.53 7.31 -13.27
N PRO A 465 7.49 7.17 -14.21
CA PRO A 465 8.89 6.97 -13.87
C PRO A 465 9.50 8.22 -13.23
N ARG A 466 10.46 8.02 -12.31
CA ARG A 466 11.21 9.12 -11.73
C ARG A 466 12.09 9.80 -12.77
N LYS A 467 12.19 11.13 -12.71
CA LYS A 467 13.21 11.88 -13.45
C LYS A 467 14.58 11.82 -12.78
N TYR A 468 14.61 11.68 -11.45
CA TYR A 468 15.82 11.63 -10.64
C TYR A 468 15.72 10.55 -9.55
N ILE A 469 16.86 9.94 -9.25
CA ILE A 469 17.06 9.06 -8.09
C ILE A 469 18.03 9.75 -7.15
N HIS A 470 17.77 9.62 -5.85
CA HIS A 470 18.65 10.12 -4.81
C HIS A 470 19.26 8.95 -4.06
N THR A 471 20.59 8.88 -4.06
CA THR A 471 21.37 7.92 -3.30
C THR A 471 22.41 8.69 -2.48
N PHE A 472 22.76 8.15 -1.31
CA PHE A 472 23.68 8.76 -0.38
C PHE A 472 24.76 7.75 0.03
N THR A 473 25.94 8.27 0.36
CA THR A 473 27.02 7.57 1.06
C THR A 473 27.31 8.25 2.37
#